data_AF-A0A1M6Q976-F1
#
_entry.id   AF-A0A1M6Q976-F1
#
_cell.length_a   1.000
_cell.length_b   1.000
_cell.length_c   1.000
_cell.angle_alpha   90.00
_cell.angle_beta   90.00
_cell.angle_gamma   90.00
#
_symmetry.space_group_name_H-M   'P 1'
#
loop_
_entity.id
_entity.type
_entity.pdbx_description
1 polymer ?
#
loop_
_entity_poly.entity_id
_entity_poly.type
_entity_poly.pdbx_seq_one_letter_code
_entity_poly.pdbx_strand_id
1 'polypeptide(L)'
;MKKKVIIFVTAMLSACLLAGCQKSKDDSLNQELGTSKVNQTKVEAFNEYNEEKGSKTKVSKAANTVVSKSKISLDKKRIIKDQSFKVKLNDWGSVRFISYGPKAGADFEDVSFYLMKGNKVKYSFPYYCKNNRTDNYAGLFDSVASVGFRDVNHDNLKDVIIIINYITGAGPQGMVPRPRARIFLADKKEFHLAKDLIDEVNDNIAEKDMTIDSIYKYLKNK
;
A
#
# COMPACT_ATOMS: atom_id res chain seq x y z
N MET A 1 -17.97 33.48 -41.55
CA MET A 1 -16.89 32.48 -41.38
C MET A 1 -15.61 32.98 -42.07
N LYS A 2 -14.52 33.21 -41.35
CA LYS A 2 -13.17 33.39 -41.93
C LYS A 2 -12.14 32.80 -40.94
N LYS A 3 -11.67 31.57 -41.19
CA LYS A 3 -10.64 30.91 -40.35
C LYS A 3 -9.28 31.52 -40.70
N LYS A 4 -8.56 32.07 -39.71
CA LYS A 4 -7.13 32.40 -39.86
C LYS A 4 -6.32 31.22 -39.31
N VAL A 5 -5.70 30.47 -40.21
CA VAL A 5 -4.73 29.42 -39.87
C VAL A 5 -3.37 30.09 -39.74
N ILE A 6 -2.72 29.95 -38.59
CA ILE A 6 -1.33 30.39 -38.39
C ILE A 6 -0.47 29.14 -38.24
N ILE A 7 0.39 28.93 -39.23
CA ILE A 7 1.38 27.84 -39.26
C ILE A 7 2.67 28.38 -38.66
N PHE A 8 3.14 27.78 -37.57
CA PHE A 8 4.51 27.99 -37.07
C PHE A 8 5.38 26.78 -37.47
N VAL A 9 6.32 27.00 -38.37
CA VAL A 9 7.37 26.04 -38.76
C VAL A 9 8.73 26.63 -38.38
N THR A 10 9.31 26.13 -37.29
CA THR A 10 10.71 26.27 -36.88
C THR A 10 10.94 25.36 -35.66
N ALA A 11 12.07 24.68 -35.46
CA ALA A 11 13.12 24.28 -36.39
C ALA A 11 13.81 23.05 -35.78
N MET A 12 14.17 22.08 -36.61
CA MET A 12 14.83 20.85 -36.18
C MET A 12 16.32 21.13 -35.93
N LEU A 13 16.81 21.00 -34.69
CA LEU A 13 18.25 21.07 -34.40
C LEU A 13 18.75 19.75 -33.81
N SER A 14 19.68 19.14 -34.53
CA SER A 14 20.30 17.86 -34.22
C SER A 14 21.38 18.00 -33.14
N ALA A 15 21.46 17.00 -32.26
CA ALA A 15 22.69 16.62 -31.58
C ALA A 15 22.65 15.13 -31.20
N CYS A 16 22.85 14.24 -32.19
CA CYS A 16 23.17 12.85 -31.90
C CYS A 16 24.56 12.77 -31.26
N LEU A 17 24.65 12.22 -30.05
CA LEU A 17 25.90 11.68 -29.51
C LEU A 17 25.73 10.19 -29.27
N LEU A 18 26.28 9.40 -30.19
CA LEU A 18 26.38 7.95 -30.09
C LEU A 18 27.65 7.57 -29.34
N ALA A 19 27.49 6.84 -28.24
CA ALA A 19 28.48 5.93 -27.68
C ALA A 19 27.73 4.81 -26.94
N GLY A 20 28.06 3.52 -27.07
CA GLY A 20 29.09 2.93 -27.92
C GLY A 20 29.69 1.67 -27.30
N CYS A 21 28.98 0.53 -27.38
CA CYS A 21 29.43 -0.81 -26.95
C CYS A 21 29.67 -0.95 -25.41
N GLN A 22 29.74 -2.14 -24.80
CA GLN A 22 30.18 -3.42 -25.36
C GLN A 22 29.42 -4.64 -24.82
N LYS A 23 29.44 -5.71 -25.63
CA LYS A 23 28.76 -6.98 -25.49
C LYS A 23 29.76 -8.05 -25.02
N SER A 24 29.37 -8.87 -24.05
CA SER A 24 30.00 -10.17 -23.79
C SER A 24 28.91 -11.24 -23.76
N LYS A 25 28.91 -12.10 -24.78
CA LYS A 25 28.36 -13.45 -24.70
C LYS A 25 29.47 -14.35 -24.20
N ASP A 26 29.13 -15.37 -23.44
CA ASP A 26 29.76 -16.67 -23.58
C ASP A 26 28.66 -17.73 -23.63
N ASP A 27 28.77 -18.66 -24.57
CA ASP A 27 27.84 -19.76 -24.83
C ASP A 27 28.66 -21.05 -24.70
N SER A 28 28.37 -21.91 -23.73
CA SER A 28 28.84 -23.29 -23.76
C SER A 28 27.73 -24.27 -23.36
N LEU A 29 27.31 -25.06 -24.34
CA LEU A 29 26.45 -26.23 -24.18
C LEU A 29 27.19 -27.33 -23.41
N ASN A 30 26.45 -28.12 -22.66
CA ASN A 30 26.53 -29.57 -22.81
C ASN A 30 25.20 -30.24 -22.42
N GLN A 31 24.90 -31.34 -23.12
CA GLN A 31 23.66 -32.11 -23.06
C GLN A 31 24.02 -33.55 -22.69
N GLU A 32 23.24 -34.16 -21.78
CA GLU A 32 22.62 -35.50 -21.87
C GLU A 32 21.95 -35.82 -20.53
N LEU A 33 20.64 -36.06 -20.51
CA LEU A 33 19.98 -37.37 -20.64
C LEU A 33 20.34 -38.39 -19.54
N GLY A 34 19.39 -38.58 -18.61
CA GLY A 34 19.38 -39.65 -17.63
C GLY A 34 17.93 -39.96 -17.24
N THR A 35 17.38 -41.06 -17.76
CA THR A 35 15.94 -41.37 -17.74
C THR A 35 15.41 -41.88 -16.39
N SER A 36 14.19 -41.42 -16.08
CA SER A 36 13.10 -42.20 -15.46
C SER A 36 13.30 -42.89 -14.11
N LYS A 37 12.48 -42.50 -13.13
CA LYS A 37 11.47 -43.42 -12.58
C LYS A 37 10.27 -42.69 -11.96
N VAL A 38 9.09 -43.11 -12.40
CA VAL A 38 7.79 -42.78 -11.81
C VAL A 38 7.65 -43.48 -10.45
N ASN A 39 7.01 -42.83 -9.48
CA ASN A 39 6.00 -43.51 -8.66
C ASN A 39 4.93 -42.54 -8.18
N GLN A 40 3.69 -43.01 -8.31
CA GLN A 40 2.42 -42.30 -8.07
C GLN A 40 1.84 -42.72 -6.71
N THR A 41 0.71 -42.12 -6.33
CA THR A 41 -0.24 -42.45 -5.23
C THR A 41 -0.24 -41.36 -4.15
N LYS A 42 -1.10 -40.33 -4.25
CA LYS A 42 -2.56 -40.31 -4.00
C LYS A 42 -2.91 -40.43 -2.52
N VAL A 43 -3.42 -39.35 -1.93
CA VAL A 43 -4.46 -39.40 -0.89
C VAL A 43 -5.49 -38.29 -1.12
N GLU A 44 -6.75 -38.70 -1.04
CA GLU A 44 -8.01 -37.95 -1.14
C GLU A 44 -8.70 -38.03 0.25
N ALA A 45 -9.49 -37.06 0.73
CA ALA A 45 -9.93 -35.77 0.19
C ALA A 45 -10.50 -34.86 1.33
N PHE A 46 -11.13 -33.73 0.97
CA PHE A 46 -12.26 -33.04 1.61
C PHE A 46 -12.54 -33.16 3.14
N ASN A 47 -12.81 -32.00 3.76
CA ASN A 47 -13.86 -31.79 4.79
C ASN A 47 -14.33 -30.34 4.56
N GLU A 48 -15.44 -30.11 3.85
CA GLU A 48 -16.84 -30.17 4.31
C GLU A 48 -17.25 -28.93 5.16
N TYR A 49 -18.24 -28.20 4.63
CA TYR A 49 -18.88 -27.06 5.25
C TYR A 49 -19.88 -27.56 6.31
N ASN A 50 -20.00 -26.84 7.42
CA ASN A 50 -21.16 -26.93 8.31
C ASN A 50 -21.74 -25.54 8.53
N GLU A 51 -22.94 -25.30 7.99
CA GLU A 51 -23.83 -24.25 8.48
C GLU A 51 -24.68 -24.81 9.63
N GLU A 52 -24.68 -24.16 10.78
CA GLU A 52 -25.86 -24.17 11.67
C GLU A 52 -26.15 -22.74 12.18
N LYS A 53 -27.42 -22.36 12.15
CA LYS A 53 -27.89 -21.04 12.59
C LYS A 53 -28.16 -21.05 14.09
N GLY A 54 -27.60 -20.10 14.84
CA GLY A 54 -27.88 -19.95 16.27
C GLY A 54 -27.50 -18.58 16.83
N SER A 55 -28.47 -17.68 16.98
CA SER A 55 -28.27 -16.35 17.54
C SER A 55 -27.83 -16.38 19.02
N LYS A 56 -26.73 -15.69 19.37
CA LYS A 56 -26.71 -14.61 20.38
C LYS A 56 -25.34 -13.95 20.56
N THR A 57 -25.38 -12.64 20.77
CA THR A 57 -24.31 -11.70 21.06
C THR A 57 -23.15 -12.23 21.91
N LYS A 58 -21.92 -12.20 21.37
CA LYS A 58 -20.69 -12.10 22.17
C LYS A 58 -19.73 -11.11 21.53
N VAL A 59 -19.38 -10.07 22.30
CA VAL A 59 -18.34 -9.08 21.95
C VAL A 59 -16.97 -9.78 21.93
N SER A 60 -16.46 -10.08 20.75
CA SER A 60 -15.13 -10.67 20.56
C SER A 60 -14.06 -9.58 20.41
N LYS A 61 -13.53 -9.13 21.55
CA LYS A 61 -12.22 -8.42 21.61
C LYS A 61 -11.13 -9.35 21.04
N ALA A 62 -10.79 -9.19 19.77
CA ALA A 62 -9.81 -10.04 19.09
C ALA A 62 -8.44 -9.35 18.95
N ALA A 63 -7.62 -9.53 20.00
CA ALA A 63 -6.15 -9.51 19.97
C ALA A 63 -5.45 -8.37 19.19
N ASN A 64 -5.29 -7.21 19.85
CA ASN A 64 -4.17 -6.32 19.55
C ASN A 64 -2.85 -7.08 19.79
N THR A 65 -2.14 -7.44 18.71
CA THR A 65 -0.74 -7.86 18.82
C THR A 65 0.10 -6.64 19.15
N VAL A 66 0.26 -6.37 20.45
CA VAL A 66 1.22 -5.39 20.94
C VAL A 66 2.61 -5.89 20.57
N VAL A 67 3.14 -5.37 19.45
CA VAL A 67 4.51 -5.63 19.03
C VAL A 67 5.42 -5.22 20.19
N SER A 68 6.17 -6.19 20.70
CA SER A 68 7.03 -6.00 21.86
C SER A 68 8.01 -4.84 21.61
N LYS A 69 8.35 -4.12 22.68
CA LYS A 69 9.07 -2.83 22.67
C LYS A 69 10.56 -2.93 22.29
N SER A 70 10.88 -3.84 21.37
CA SER A 70 12.12 -3.89 20.63
C SER A 70 12.42 -2.54 19.98
N LYS A 71 13.69 -2.19 19.91
CA LYS A 71 14.17 -0.91 19.37
C LYS A 71 14.11 -0.97 17.84
N ILE A 72 12.92 -0.76 17.27
CA ILE A 72 12.69 -0.77 15.81
C ILE A 72 13.67 0.21 15.14
N SER A 73 14.52 -0.33 14.27
CA SER A 73 15.42 0.41 13.40
C SER A 73 14.96 0.21 11.96
N LEU A 74 14.67 1.31 11.27
CA LEU A 74 14.15 1.29 9.89
C LEU A 74 15.31 1.34 8.89
N ASP A 75 15.23 0.53 7.83
CA ASP A 75 16.13 0.66 6.68
C ASP A 75 15.77 1.92 5.90
N LYS A 76 16.73 2.84 5.76
CA LYS A 76 16.56 4.10 5.01
C LYS A 76 16.17 3.87 3.56
N LYS A 77 16.50 2.71 2.97
CA LYS A 77 16.14 2.35 1.58
C LYS A 77 14.64 2.07 1.42
N ARG A 78 13.97 1.62 2.47
CA ARG A 78 12.52 1.33 2.48
C ARG A 78 11.64 2.54 2.83
N ILE A 79 12.23 3.69 3.20
CA ILE A 79 11.49 4.93 3.48
C ILE A 79 11.06 5.59 2.16
N ILE A 80 9.76 5.68 1.93
CA ILE A 80 9.16 6.38 0.78
C ILE A 80 9.26 7.89 1.07
N LYS A 81 10.35 8.52 0.61
CA LYS A 81 10.77 9.87 1.03
C LYS A 81 9.69 10.92 0.84
N ASP A 82 9.04 10.92 -0.32
CA ASP A 82 8.08 11.95 -0.74
C ASP A 82 6.77 11.87 0.06
N GLN A 83 6.51 10.73 0.69
CA GLN A 83 5.39 10.48 1.61
C GLN A 83 5.86 10.29 3.07
N SER A 84 7.01 10.90 3.43
CA SER A 84 7.64 10.74 4.75
C SER A 84 8.19 12.07 5.31
N PHE A 85 7.28 12.95 5.74
CA PHE A 85 7.55 14.35 6.08
C PHE A 85 7.32 14.70 7.56
N LYS A 86 7.74 15.91 7.97
CA LYS A 86 7.52 16.46 9.32
C LYS A 86 6.08 16.97 9.45
N VAL A 87 5.43 16.71 10.58
CA VAL A 87 4.06 17.14 10.86
C VAL A 87 3.89 17.49 12.35
N LYS A 88 3.02 18.45 12.66
CA LYS A 88 2.52 18.69 14.02
C LYS A 88 1.20 17.92 14.17
N LEU A 89 1.21 16.84 14.94
CA LEU A 89 0.12 15.86 15.02
C LEU A 89 -0.30 15.64 16.48
N ASN A 90 -1.47 16.15 16.85
CA ASN A 90 -2.14 15.93 18.15
C ASN A 90 -1.16 16.00 19.35
N ASP A 91 -1.31 15.11 20.33
CA ASP A 91 -0.43 14.97 21.50
C ASP A 91 0.98 14.45 21.19
N TRP A 92 1.26 14.08 19.94
CA TRP A 92 2.61 13.76 19.49
C TRP A 92 3.44 15.03 19.28
N GLY A 93 2.81 16.19 19.06
CA GLY A 93 3.49 17.43 18.73
C GLY A 93 4.26 17.32 17.41
N SER A 94 5.47 17.87 17.34
CA SER A 94 6.33 17.72 16.16
C SER A 94 6.92 16.30 16.06
N VAL A 95 6.54 15.59 15.00
CA VAL A 95 7.03 14.25 14.64
C VAL A 95 7.35 14.19 13.15
N ARG A 96 8.07 13.15 12.73
CA ARG A 96 8.14 12.76 11.32
C ARG A 96 7.23 11.56 11.10
N PHE A 97 6.26 11.70 10.20
CA PHE A 97 5.51 10.56 9.67
C PHE A 97 6.40 9.84 8.65
N ILE A 98 6.36 8.51 8.66
CA ILE A 98 7.13 7.65 7.75
C ILE A 98 6.18 6.69 7.05
N SER A 99 6.16 6.73 5.73
CA SER A 99 5.67 5.64 4.88
C SER A 99 6.83 4.69 4.58
N TYR A 100 6.68 3.42 4.91
CA TYR A 100 7.74 2.41 4.86
C TYR A 100 7.31 1.25 3.96
N GLY A 101 7.84 1.23 2.73
CA GLY A 101 7.48 0.25 1.72
C GLY A 101 7.94 -1.16 2.07
N PRO A 102 7.48 -2.19 1.35
CA PRO A 102 7.89 -3.58 1.52
C PRO A 102 9.39 -3.79 1.28
N LYS A 103 9.91 -4.94 1.72
CA LYS A 103 11.27 -5.38 1.39
C LYS A 103 11.31 -5.82 -0.07
N ALA A 104 12.41 -5.53 -0.77
CA ALA A 104 12.64 -6.05 -2.12
C ALA A 104 12.56 -7.60 -2.11
N GLY A 105 11.76 -8.16 -3.02
CA GLY A 105 11.49 -9.60 -3.13
C GLY A 105 10.55 -10.18 -2.05
N ALA A 106 9.89 -9.34 -1.24
CA ALA A 106 8.84 -9.78 -0.32
C ALA A 106 7.46 -9.57 -0.94
N ASP A 107 7.09 -10.45 -1.86
CA ASP A 107 5.79 -10.39 -2.55
C ASP A 107 4.64 -10.38 -1.53
N PHE A 108 3.69 -9.47 -1.75
CA PHE A 108 2.55 -9.21 -0.88
C PHE A 108 2.88 -8.77 0.57
N GLU A 109 4.11 -8.31 0.88
CA GLU A 109 4.33 -7.45 2.06
C GLU A 109 3.66 -6.08 1.82
N ASP A 110 2.90 -5.60 2.79
CA ASP A 110 2.18 -4.32 2.71
C ASP A 110 3.04 -3.13 3.20
N VAL A 111 2.62 -1.91 2.86
CA VAL A 111 3.23 -0.69 3.39
C VAL A 111 2.92 -0.50 4.87
N SER A 112 3.96 -0.23 5.65
CA SER A 112 3.89 0.07 7.09
C SER A 112 4.06 1.56 7.36
N PHE A 113 3.53 2.04 8.48
CA PHE A 113 3.62 3.46 8.86
C PHE A 113 4.15 3.65 10.28
N TYR A 114 4.93 4.70 10.49
CA TYR A 114 5.56 5.00 11.79
C TYR A 114 5.56 6.49 12.10
N LEU A 115 5.55 6.82 13.40
CA LEU A 115 5.94 8.14 13.90
C LEU A 115 7.35 8.09 14.48
N MET A 116 8.21 9.02 14.06
CA MET A 116 9.57 9.15 14.57
C MET A 116 9.81 10.49 15.28
N LYS A 117 10.65 10.46 16.32
CA LYS A 117 11.29 11.65 16.90
C LYS A 117 12.81 11.47 16.86
N GLY A 118 13.49 12.32 16.09
CA GLY A 118 14.88 12.09 15.69
C GLY A 118 15.01 10.75 14.96
N ASN A 119 16.02 9.96 15.32
CA ASN A 119 16.28 8.64 14.73
C ASN A 119 15.59 7.48 15.48
N LYS A 120 14.58 7.77 16.33
CA LYS A 120 13.87 6.75 17.12
C LYS A 120 12.41 6.65 16.68
N VAL A 121 11.97 5.45 16.33
CA VAL A 121 10.54 5.12 16.21
C VAL A 121 9.87 5.33 17.58
N LYS A 122 8.70 5.97 17.56
CA LYS A 122 7.88 6.29 18.73
C LYS A 122 6.50 5.64 18.68
N TYR A 123 6.01 5.38 17.47
CA TYR A 123 4.77 4.67 17.21
C TYR A 123 4.89 3.83 15.95
N SER A 124 4.22 2.68 15.92
CA SER A 124 3.96 1.88 14.73
C SER A 124 2.44 1.84 14.56
N PHE A 125 1.95 2.20 13.39
CA PHE A 125 0.53 2.06 13.08
C PHE A 125 0.16 0.58 12.97
N PRO A 126 -1.10 0.20 13.26
CA PRO A 126 -1.56 -1.17 13.07
C PRO A 126 -1.55 -1.56 11.59
N TYR A 127 -1.25 -2.83 11.30
CA TYR A 127 -1.33 -3.37 9.94
C TYR A 127 -2.80 -3.54 9.50
N TYR A 128 -3.05 -3.46 8.18
CA TYR A 128 -4.40 -3.64 7.64
C TYR A 128 -4.94 -5.08 7.81
N CYS A 129 -4.04 -6.04 7.60
CA CYS A 129 -4.26 -7.47 7.75
C CYS A 129 -3.18 -8.09 8.63
N LYS A 130 -3.49 -9.27 9.19
CA LYS A 130 -2.55 -10.06 10.00
C LYS A 130 -1.25 -10.30 9.21
N ASN A 131 -0.11 -10.25 9.90
CA ASN A 131 1.23 -10.44 9.34
C ASN A 131 1.66 -9.40 8.26
N ASN A 132 0.97 -8.27 8.12
CA ASN A 132 1.30 -7.21 7.13
C ASN A 132 1.27 -7.73 5.67
N ARG A 133 0.22 -8.51 5.34
CA ARG A 133 0.04 -9.18 4.04
C ARG A 133 -1.07 -8.56 3.20
N THR A 134 -0.88 -8.49 1.88
CA THR A 134 -1.88 -7.96 0.92
C THR A 134 -2.61 -9.00 0.09
N ASP A 135 -2.10 -10.23 0.05
CA ASP A 135 -2.59 -11.39 -0.72
C ASP A 135 -4.09 -11.67 -0.57
N ASN A 136 -4.65 -11.48 0.62
CA ASN A 136 -6.05 -11.78 0.93
C ASN A 136 -7.03 -10.59 0.76
N TYR A 137 -6.56 -9.40 0.35
CA TYR A 137 -7.46 -8.24 0.21
C TYR A 137 -7.20 -7.33 -1.00
N ALA A 138 -5.96 -7.21 -1.48
CA ALA A 138 -5.60 -6.30 -2.58
C ALA A 138 -4.74 -6.97 -3.65
N GLY A 139 -3.42 -6.79 -3.58
CA GLY A 139 -2.47 -7.20 -4.61
C GLY A 139 -1.07 -6.70 -4.28
N LEU A 140 -0.18 -6.63 -5.26
CA LEU A 140 1.18 -6.13 -5.04
C LEU A 140 1.16 -4.63 -4.73
N PHE A 141 1.90 -4.21 -3.71
CA PHE A 141 2.10 -2.79 -3.41
C PHE A 141 2.85 -2.11 -4.56
N ASP A 142 2.31 -1.00 -5.06
CA ASP A 142 2.96 -0.14 -6.05
C ASP A 142 3.54 1.12 -5.40
N SER A 143 2.67 1.95 -4.81
CA SER A 143 3.07 3.26 -4.28
C SER A 143 2.13 3.78 -3.20
N VAL A 144 2.62 4.72 -2.38
CA VAL A 144 1.75 5.60 -1.58
C VAL A 144 1.51 6.87 -2.39
N ALA A 145 0.27 7.08 -2.83
CA ALA A 145 -0.12 8.21 -3.66
C ALA A 145 -0.24 9.52 -2.86
N SER A 146 -0.78 9.44 -1.63
CA SER A 146 -0.96 10.61 -0.77
C SER A 146 -1.12 10.24 0.71
N VAL A 147 -0.67 11.12 1.60
CA VAL A 147 -0.91 11.08 3.05
C VAL A 147 -1.54 12.41 3.47
N GLY A 148 -2.72 12.33 4.09
CA GLY A 148 -3.50 13.44 4.59
C GLY A 148 -3.73 13.38 6.09
N PHE A 149 -3.79 14.54 6.73
CA PHE A 149 -4.16 14.68 8.15
C PHE A 149 -5.42 15.55 8.25
N ARG A 150 -6.51 14.93 8.71
CA ARG A 150 -7.87 15.49 8.76
C ARG A 150 -8.58 14.90 9.98
N ASP A 151 -9.43 15.67 10.63
CA ASP A 151 -10.38 15.18 11.63
C ASP A 151 -11.62 14.69 10.87
N VAL A 152 -11.82 13.37 10.77
CA VAL A 152 -12.90 12.75 9.98
C VAL A 152 -14.08 12.26 10.83
N ASN A 153 -13.92 12.17 12.15
CA ASN A 153 -14.94 11.69 13.10
C ASN A 153 -15.50 12.81 14.01
N HIS A 154 -14.99 14.03 13.88
CA HIS A 154 -15.38 15.25 14.62
C HIS A 154 -15.03 15.25 16.11
N ASP A 155 -13.97 14.53 16.51
CA ASP A 155 -13.47 14.51 17.88
C ASP A 155 -12.40 15.60 18.21
N ASN A 156 -12.03 16.42 17.22
CA ASN A 156 -10.98 17.46 17.25
C ASN A 156 -9.52 16.93 17.24
N LEU A 157 -9.32 15.63 17.05
CA LEU A 157 -8.01 15.03 16.76
C LEU A 157 -7.84 14.89 15.25
N LYS A 158 -6.60 15.00 14.76
CA LYS A 158 -6.28 14.69 13.36
C LYS A 158 -6.04 13.20 13.19
N ASP A 159 -6.89 12.57 12.40
CA ASP A 159 -6.72 11.23 11.86
C ASP A 159 -5.71 11.23 10.71
N VAL A 160 -5.38 10.04 10.23
CA VAL A 160 -4.52 9.85 9.05
C VAL A 160 -5.29 9.15 7.94
N ILE A 161 -5.45 9.84 6.82
CA ILE A 161 -5.99 9.28 5.57
C ILE A 161 -4.80 9.00 4.65
N ILE A 162 -4.72 7.82 4.07
CA ILE A 162 -3.65 7.41 3.16
C ILE A 162 -4.27 6.82 1.90
N ILE A 163 -3.76 7.17 0.74
CA ILE A 163 -4.12 6.55 -0.53
C ILE A 163 -2.94 5.72 -1.00
N ILE A 164 -3.17 4.43 -1.20
CA ILE A 164 -2.16 3.43 -1.55
C ILE A 164 -2.58 2.77 -2.85
N ASN A 165 -1.67 2.71 -3.82
CA ASN A 165 -1.90 2.05 -5.10
C ASN A 165 -1.45 0.59 -5.01
N TYR A 166 -2.28 -0.31 -5.54
CA TYR A 166 -1.98 -1.74 -5.64
C TYR A 166 -2.18 -2.25 -7.06
N ILE A 167 -1.34 -3.19 -7.49
CA ILE A 167 -1.47 -3.95 -8.73
C ILE A 167 -2.22 -5.24 -8.41
N THR A 168 -3.45 -5.37 -8.93
CA THR A 168 -4.41 -6.42 -8.52
C THR A 168 -4.70 -7.48 -9.59
N GLY A 169 -4.01 -7.47 -10.73
CA GLY A 169 -4.25 -8.43 -11.80
C GLY A 169 -3.04 -8.68 -12.71
N ALA A 170 -3.24 -9.55 -13.69
CA ALA A 170 -2.24 -9.89 -14.71
C ALA A 170 -2.57 -9.26 -16.08
N GLY A 171 -1.57 -9.16 -16.95
CA GLY A 171 -1.69 -8.55 -18.27
C GLY A 171 -1.82 -7.01 -18.24
N PRO A 172 -1.86 -6.33 -19.40
CA PRO A 172 -1.71 -4.87 -19.47
C PRO A 172 -2.70 -4.07 -18.62
N GLN A 173 -3.96 -4.52 -18.52
CA GLN A 173 -5.00 -3.87 -17.71
C GLN A 173 -4.95 -4.27 -16.23
N GLY A 174 -4.35 -5.42 -15.90
CA GLY A 174 -4.13 -5.87 -14.53
C GLY A 174 -2.94 -5.19 -13.85
N MET A 175 -1.96 -4.75 -14.65
CA MET A 175 -0.77 -4.01 -14.22
C MET A 175 -1.00 -2.51 -13.98
N VAL A 176 -2.21 -1.99 -14.19
CA VAL A 176 -2.56 -0.60 -13.86
C VAL A 176 -2.75 -0.51 -12.33
N PRO A 177 -1.97 0.33 -11.61
CA PRO A 177 -2.13 0.47 -10.17
C PRO A 177 -3.46 1.13 -9.81
N ARG A 178 -4.19 0.54 -8.85
CA ARG A 178 -5.51 1.01 -8.42
C ARG A 178 -5.45 1.62 -7.02
N PRO A 179 -5.99 2.83 -6.80
CA PRO A 179 -5.95 3.50 -5.51
C PRO A 179 -6.93 2.87 -4.53
N ARG A 180 -6.52 2.77 -3.26
CA ARG A 180 -7.37 2.41 -2.13
C ARG A 180 -7.07 3.28 -0.92
N ALA A 181 -8.11 3.63 -0.19
CA ALA A 181 -8.02 4.36 1.06
C ALA A 181 -7.55 3.46 2.21
N ARG A 182 -6.83 4.06 3.16
CA ARG A 182 -6.53 3.51 4.48
C ARG A 182 -6.66 4.63 5.50
N ILE A 183 -7.47 4.41 6.53
CA ILE A 183 -7.86 5.43 7.51
C ILE A 183 -7.48 4.94 8.91
N PHE A 184 -6.76 5.79 9.64
CA PHE A 184 -6.39 5.57 11.03
C PHE A 184 -6.99 6.67 11.89
N LEU A 185 -8.00 6.33 12.68
CA LEU A 185 -8.61 7.24 13.65
C LEU A 185 -7.67 7.47 14.84
N ALA A 186 -7.53 8.70 15.30
CA ALA A 186 -6.69 9.04 16.43
C ALA A 186 -7.39 8.74 17.77
N ASP A 187 -6.64 8.24 18.74
CA ASP A 187 -7.06 8.15 20.14
C ASP A 187 -5.90 8.57 21.03
N LYS A 188 -5.82 9.88 21.31
CA LYS A 188 -4.76 10.52 22.12
C LYS A 188 -3.34 10.26 21.57
N LYS A 189 -2.70 9.17 22.00
CA LYS A 189 -1.37 8.69 21.61
C LYS A 189 -1.38 7.30 20.99
N GLU A 190 -2.52 6.88 20.49
CA GLU A 190 -2.72 5.67 19.68
C GLU A 190 -3.49 6.03 18.41
N PHE A 191 -3.54 5.09 17.47
CA PHE A 191 -4.28 5.18 16.23
C PHE A 191 -4.91 3.83 15.92
N HIS A 192 -6.21 3.82 15.66
CA HIS A 192 -7.00 2.63 15.41
C HIS A 192 -7.35 2.53 13.92
N LEU A 193 -7.24 1.33 13.33
CA LEU A 193 -7.60 1.11 11.93
C LEU A 193 -9.13 1.10 11.78
N ALA A 194 -9.69 2.07 11.05
CA ALA A 194 -11.12 2.21 10.88
C ALA A 194 -11.63 1.42 9.67
N LYS A 195 -11.73 0.08 9.81
CA LYS A 195 -12.15 -0.81 8.71
C LYS A 195 -13.48 -0.39 8.08
N ASP A 196 -14.50 -0.14 8.90
CA ASP A 196 -15.83 0.23 8.43
C ASP A 196 -15.79 1.49 7.54
N LEU A 197 -15.03 2.53 7.92
CA LEU A 197 -14.83 3.74 7.11
C LEU A 197 -13.99 3.49 5.86
N ILE A 198 -13.04 2.56 5.92
CA ILE A 198 -12.18 2.20 4.78
C ILE A 198 -12.99 1.46 3.71
N ASP A 199 -13.75 0.45 4.12
CA ASP A 199 -14.59 -0.34 3.21
C ASP A 199 -15.66 0.57 2.58
N GLU A 200 -16.34 1.38 3.40
CA GLU A 200 -17.30 2.38 2.94
C GLU A 200 -16.73 3.36 1.90
N VAL A 201 -15.55 3.93 2.17
CA VAL A 201 -14.89 4.87 1.25
C VAL A 201 -14.47 4.18 -0.06
N ASN A 202 -13.95 2.96 0.01
CA ASN A 202 -13.51 2.22 -1.17
C ASN A 202 -14.68 1.73 -2.04
N ASP A 203 -15.84 1.46 -1.43
CA ASP A 203 -17.05 1.02 -2.14
C ASP A 203 -17.84 2.20 -2.76
N ASN A 204 -17.74 3.41 -2.18
CA ASN A 204 -18.57 4.56 -2.58
C ASN A 204 -17.82 5.67 -3.33
N ILE A 205 -16.49 5.73 -3.29
CA ILE A 205 -15.69 6.72 -4.04
C ILE A 205 -15.00 6.03 -5.23
N ALA A 206 -15.37 6.42 -6.45
CA ALA A 206 -14.77 5.89 -7.66
C ALA A 206 -13.24 6.13 -7.70
N GLU A 207 -12.47 5.14 -8.17
CA GLU A 207 -11.00 5.16 -8.17
C GLU A 207 -10.41 6.47 -8.72
N LYS A 208 -10.96 6.99 -9.83
CA LYS A 208 -10.52 8.23 -10.49
C LYS A 208 -10.71 9.50 -9.64
N ASP A 209 -11.62 9.48 -8.68
CA ASP A 209 -11.97 10.61 -7.81
C ASP A 209 -11.37 10.43 -6.40
N MET A 210 -10.60 9.37 -6.15
CA MET A 210 -10.04 9.06 -4.84
C MET A 210 -8.88 10.02 -4.48
N THR A 211 -9.18 10.99 -3.62
CA THR A 211 -8.25 12.02 -3.15
C THR A 211 -8.47 12.27 -1.65
N ILE A 212 -7.48 12.82 -0.95
CA ILE A 212 -7.62 13.12 0.49
C ILE A 212 -8.83 14.03 0.76
N ASP A 213 -9.08 15.02 -0.11
CA ASP A 213 -10.17 15.97 0.08
C ASP A 213 -11.54 15.43 -0.36
N SER A 214 -11.62 14.51 -1.33
CA SER A 214 -12.89 13.83 -1.64
C SER A 214 -13.27 12.82 -0.56
N ILE A 215 -12.32 12.04 -0.05
CA ILE A 215 -12.52 11.16 1.12
C ILE A 215 -13.00 11.96 2.32
N TYR A 216 -12.31 13.08 2.64
CA TYR A 216 -12.69 13.93 3.76
C TYR A 216 -14.08 14.55 3.60
N LYS A 217 -14.43 15.05 2.41
CA LYS A 217 -15.77 15.59 2.12
C LYS A 217 -16.87 14.54 2.19
N TYR A 218 -16.60 13.32 1.72
CA TYR A 218 -17.54 12.21 1.76
C TYR A 218 -17.89 11.85 3.21
N LEU A 219 -16.87 11.62 4.04
CA LEU A 219 -17.05 11.25 5.46
C LEU A 219 -17.71 12.36 6.28
N LYS A 220 -17.37 13.63 6.02
CA LYS A 220 -17.95 14.79 6.72
C LYS A 220 -19.44 15.04 6.43
N ASN A 221 -19.96 14.49 5.33
CA ASN A 221 -21.34 14.72 4.89
C ASN A 221 -22.29 13.58 5.33
N LYS A 222 -21.91 12.82 6.36
CA LYS A 222 -22.72 11.78 7.01
C LYS A 222 -23.13 12.19 8.42
#